data_AF-A0A1B8TI59-F1
#
_entry.id   AF-A0A1B8TI59-F1
#
_cell.length_a   1.000
_cell.length_b   1.000
_cell.length_c   1.000
_cell.angle_alpha   90.00
_cell.angle_beta   90.00
_cell.angle_gamma   90.00
#
_symmetry.space_group_name_H-M   'P 1'
#
loop_
_entity.id
_entity.type
_entity.pdbx_description
1 polymer ?
#
loop_
_entity_poly.entity_id
_entity_poly.type
_entity_poly.pdbx_seq_one_letter_code
_entity_poly.pdbx_strand_id
1 'polypeptide(L)'
;MNVPNLQELLAAGPVAIEFSEGVEEHEAYAEPKMRAHLVSVRVDPDDVAVLKVDYSTYDGYNKSFEKANYYDKNGHATLTAREAGHYNVQEDLYVSASEELDHVFIVLPNISTQLLEEFKASGQAGYVRWLEEQLITARTAGVK
;
A
#
# COMPACT_ATOMS: atom_id res chain seq x y z
N MET A 1 7.95 -2.81 -8.93
CA MET A 1 7.48 -1.42 -8.69
C MET A 1 8.48 -0.81 -7.73
N ASN A 2 8.98 0.40 -8.00
CA ASN A 2 9.96 1.06 -7.14
C ASN A 2 9.34 2.23 -6.36
N VAL A 3 10.10 2.77 -5.41
CA VAL A 3 9.70 3.87 -4.53
C VAL A 3 9.23 5.14 -5.28
N PRO A 4 9.95 5.63 -6.33
CA PRO A 4 9.47 6.77 -7.11
C PRO A 4 8.09 6.55 -7.75
N ASN A 5 7.86 5.38 -8.37
CA ASN A 5 6.57 5.05 -8.97
C ASN A 5 5.44 5.02 -7.93
N LEU A 6 5.75 4.58 -6.70
CA LEU A 6 4.80 4.51 -5.61
C LEU A 6 4.43 5.91 -5.08
N GLN A 7 5.39 6.84 -5.05
CA GLN A 7 5.13 8.25 -4.73
C GLN A 7 4.21 8.91 -5.76
N GLU A 8 4.41 8.66 -7.05
CA GLU A 8 3.52 9.14 -8.11
C GLU A 8 2.09 8.58 -7.96
N LEU A 9 1.97 7.29 -7.63
CA LEU A 9 0.68 6.63 -7.40
C LEU A 9 -0.08 7.25 -6.22
N LEU A 10 0.61 7.52 -5.10
CA LEU A 10 0.02 8.18 -3.95
C LEU A 10 -0.44 9.61 -4.26
N ALA A 11 0.31 10.33 -5.09
CA ALA A 11 -0.10 11.67 -5.52
C ALA A 11 -1.36 11.64 -6.40
N ALA A 12 -1.62 10.54 -7.11
CA ALA A 12 -2.83 10.33 -7.92
C ALA A 12 -4.05 9.92 -7.09
N GLY A 13 -3.87 9.41 -5.87
CA GLY A 13 -4.96 9.11 -4.96
C GLY A 13 -4.66 7.99 -3.95
N PRO A 14 -5.68 7.53 -3.21
CA PRO A 14 -5.52 6.44 -2.24
C PRO A 14 -5.00 5.18 -2.92
N VAL A 15 -3.97 4.56 -2.35
CA VAL A 15 -3.40 3.30 -2.85
C VAL A 15 -3.75 2.19 -1.86
N ALA A 16 -4.40 1.13 -2.36
CA ALA A 16 -4.61 -0.09 -1.59
C ALA A 16 -3.56 -1.12 -2.02
N ILE A 17 -3.02 -1.85 -1.05
CA ILE A 17 -2.00 -2.87 -1.29
C ILE A 17 -2.41 -4.19 -0.64
N GLU A 18 -1.90 -5.28 -1.18
CA GLU A 18 -1.92 -6.62 -0.56
C GLU A 18 -0.48 -7.08 -0.40
N PHE A 19 -0.10 -7.49 0.81
CA PHE A 19 1.25 -7.93 1.11
C PHE A 19 1.53 -9.29 0.48
N SER A 20 2.72 -9.40 -0.11
CA SER A 20 3.26 -10.61 -0.70
C SER A 20 4.05 -11.41 0.36
N GLU A 21 4.54 -12.58 -0.01
CA GLU A 21 5.33 -13.44 0.91
C GLU A 21 6.62 -12.75 1.43
N GLY A 22 7.23 -11.87 0.62
CA GLY A 22 8.47 -11.17 1.01
C GLY A 22 8.31 -10.21 2.18
N VAL A 23 7.08 -9.85 2.57
CA VAL A 23 6.85 -8.97 3.73
C VAL A 23 7.41 -9.56 5.04
N GLU A 24 7.50 -10.89 5.14
CA GLU A 24 8.03 -11.59 6.33
C GLU A 24 9.53 -11.35 6.55
N GLU A 25 10.26 -10.90 5.52
CA GLU A 25 11.68 -10.54 5.65
C GLU A 25 11.87 -9.19 6.36
N HIS A 26 10.78 -8.45 6.55
CA HIS A 26 10.76 -7.15 7.21
C HIS A 26 10.20 -7.29 8.63
N GLU A 27 10.78 -6.55 9.58
CA GLU A 27 10.33 -6.52 10.98
C GLU A 27 9.02 -5.72 11.12
N ALA A 28 7.91 -6.24 10.61
CA ALA A 28 6.60 -5.60 10.59
C ALA A 28 5.47 -6.55 11.05
N TYR A 29 4.32 -5.99 11.42
CA TYR A 29 3.11 -6.76 11.73
C TYR A 29 2.51 -7.43 10.49
N ALA A 30 2.73 -6.86 9.31
CA ALA A 30 2.15 -7.34 8.07
C ALA A 30 2.51 -8.81 7.79
N GLU A 31 1.48 -9.62 7.50
CA GLU A 31 1.63 -11.01 7.06
C GLU A 31 1.19 -11.14 5.60
N PRO A 32 1.61 -12.20 4.87
CA PRO A 32 1.19 -12.40 3.50
C PRO A 32 -0.33 -12.43 3.35
N LYS A 33 -0.82 -11.82 2.27
CA LYS A 33 -2.25 -11.63 1.92
C LYS A 33 -3.01 -10.63 2.80
N MET A 34 -2.40 -10.06 3.83
CA MET A 34 -3.00 -8.92 4.51
C MET A 34 -3.08 -7.71 3.57
N ARG A 35 -4.02 -6.81 3.86
CA ARG A 35 -4.26 -5.60 3.06
C ARG A 35 -4.13 -4.35 3.89
N ALA A 36 -3.67 -3.30 3.25
CA ALA A 36 -3.58 -1.97 3.87
C ALA A 36 -3.82 -0.89 2.84
N HIS A 37 -4.07 0.32 3.33
CA HIS A 37 -3.84 1.52 2.56
C HIS A 37 -2.43 2.01 2.77
N LEU A 38 -1.76 2.37 1.68
CA LEU A 38 -0.53 3.12 1.77
C LEU A 38 -0.88 4.60 2.01
N VAL A 39 -0.29 5.19 3.04
CA VAL A 39 -0.59 6.55 3.50
C VAL A 39 0.47 7.53 3.01
N SER A 40 1.75 7.16 3.14
CA SER A 40 2.87 8.01 2.71
C SER A 40 4.11 7.20 2.44
N VAL A 41 5.00 7.76 1.61
CA VAL A 41 6.30 7.19 1.29
C VAL A 41 7.34 8.28 1.47
N ARG A 42 8.30 8.03 2.36
CA ARG A 42 9.43 8.92 2.61
C ARG A 42 10.72 8.17 2.33
N VAL A 43 11.63 8.80 1.60
CA VAL A 43 13.00 8.31 1.44
C VAL A 43 13.87 9.02 2.45
N ASP A 44 14.50 8.23 3.31
CA ASP A 44 15.51 8.70 4.25
C ASP A 44 16.92 8.58 3.63
N PRO A 45 17.93 9.25 4.21
CA PRO A 45 19.32 9.00 3.86
C PRO A 45 19.68 7.50 3.99
N ASP A 46 20.76 7.08 3.34
CA ASP A 46 21.30 5.72 3.43
C ASP A 46 20.45 4.61 2.80
N ASP A 47 19.73 4.92 1.72
CA ASP A 47 18.96 3.94 0.91
C ASP A 47 17.80 3.27 1.69
N VAL A 48 17.21 3.98 2.64
CA VAL A 48 16.03 3.51 3.40
C VAL A 48 14.79 4.24 2.92
N ALA A 49 13.73 3.50 2.62
CA ALA A 49 12.40 4.05 2.40
C ALA A 49 11.46 3.59 3.51
N VAL A 50 10.67 4.55 4.02
CA VAL A 50 9.66 4.34 5.06
C VAL A 50 8.28 4.45 4.43
N LEU A 51 7.57 3.34 4.43
CA LEU A 51 6.22 3.19 3.91
C LEU A 51 5.24 3.21 5.09
N LYS A 52 4.49 4.30 5.26
CA LYS A 52 3.45 4.33 6.28
C LYS A 52 2.19 3.65 5.75
N VAL A 53 1.70 2.65 6.46
CA VAL A 53 0.52 1.86 6.09
C VAL A 53 -0.59 1.99 7.13
N ASP A 54 -1.84 1.80 6.70
CA ASP A 54 -3.04 1.85 7.54
C ASP A 54 -3.93 0.63 7.27
N TYR A 55 -4.17 -0.17 8.32
CA TYR A 55 -4.95 -1.40 8.26
C TYR A 55 -6.44 -1.20 8.56
N SER A 56 -6.88 0.00 8.97
CA SER A 56 -8.23 0.25 9.51
C SER A 56 -9.37 -0.24 8.61
N THR A 57 -9.25 -0.05 7.30
CA THR A 57 -10.27 -0.45 6.31
C THR A 57 -10.38 -1.97 6.18
N TYR A 58 -9.27 -2.69 6.40
CA TYR A 58 -9.16 -4.13 6.20
C TYR A 58 -9.02 -4.90 7.52
N ASP A 59 -9.18 -4.25 8.69
CA ASP A 59 -8.94 -4.86 10.01
C ASP A 59 -9.68 -6.20 10.17
N GLY A 60 -10.97 -6.23 9.82
CA GLY A 60 -11.78 -7.45 9.87
C GLY A 60 -11.31 -8.55 8.91
N TYR A 61 -10.84 -8.17 7.73
CA TYR A 61 -10.31 -9.09 6.72
C TYR A 61 -8.93 -9.65 7.14
N ASN A 62 -8.05 -8.80 7.68
CA ASN A 62 -6.69 -9.16 8.05
C ASN A 62 -6.63 -10.16 9.22
N LYS A 63 -7.64 -10.18 10.10
CA LYS A 63 -7.69 -11.10 11.25
C LYS A 63 -7.53 -12.57 10.88
N SER A 64 -8.03 -13.00 9.71
CA SER A 64 -7.89 -14.40 9.28
C SER A 64 -6.48 -14.78 8.81
N PHE A 65 -5.60 -13.80 8.64
CA PHE A 65 -4.21 -13.99 8.21
C PHE A 65 -3.19 -13.75 9.34
N GLU A 66 -3.64 -13.28 10.51
CA GLU A 66 -2.77 -13.12 11.68
C GLU A 66 -2.15 -14.47 12.07
N LYS A 67 -0.82 -14.50 12.20
CA LYS A 67 -0.09 -15.67 12.69
C LYS A 67 0.17 -15.57 14.19
N ALA A 68 0.22 -16.74 14.83
CA ALA A 68 0.52 -16.89 16.24
C ALA A 68 2.03 -17.03 16.49
N ASN A 69 2.79 -15.96 16.31
CA ASN A 69 4.26 -15.92 16.45
C ASN A 69 4.75 -15.14 17.68
N TYR A 70 3.84 -14.61 18.51
CA TYR A 70 4.19 -13.91 19.76
C TYR A 70 4.15 -14.85 20.96
N TYR A 71 5.04 -14.60 21.91
CA TYR A 71 5.27 -15.46 23.06
C TYR A 71 4.28 -15.17 24.20
N ASP A 72 3.65 -16.22 24.72
CA ASP A 72 2.88 -16.16 25.95
C ASP A 72 3.79 -16.01 27.18
N LYS A 73 3.17 -15.87 28.36
CA LYS A 73 3.88 -15.79 29.65
C LYS A 73 4.75 -17.01 29.99
N ASN A 74 4.57 -18.14 29.30
CA ASN A 74 5.33 -19.37 29.48
C ASN A 74 6.46 -19.51 28.45
N GLY A 75 6.60 -18.56 27.53
CA GLY A 75 7.60 -18.60 26.46
C GLY A 75 7.18 -19.47 25.27
N HIS A 76 5.89 -19.69 25.04
CA HIS A 76 5.38 -20.37 23.84
C HIS A 76 4.84 -19.38 22.82
N ALA A 77 5.33 -19.45 21.57
CA ALA A 77 4.83 -18.67 20.43
C ALA A 77 3.42 -19.15 20.04
N THR A 78 2.40 -18.55 20.65
CA THR A 78 0.99 -18.98 20.56
C THR A 78 0.02 -17.81 20.46
N LEU A 79 0.50 -16.57 20.61
CA LEU A 79 -0.32 -15.37 20.55
C LEU A 79 -0.17 -14.70 19.19
N THR A 80 -1.24 -14.09 18.69
CA THR A 80 -1.13 -13.11 17.59
C THR A 80 -0.58 -11.78 18.12
N ALA A 81 -0.15 -10.90 17.22
CA ALA A 81 0.29 -9.54 17.59
C ALA A 81 -0.76 -8.80 18.41
N ARG A 82 -2.05 -9.02 18.09
CA ARG A 82 -3.18 -8.37 18.74
C ARG A 82 -3.39 -8.90 20.16
N GLU A 83 -3.29 -10.21 20.34
CA GLU A 83 -3.38 -10.86 21.66
C GLU A 83 -2.21 -10.48 22.57
N ALA A 84 -1.03 -10.28 21.97
CA ALA A 84 0.17 -9.84 22.68
C ALA A 84 0.24 -8.31 22.91
N GLY A 85 -0.72 -7.53 22.41
CA GLY A 85 -0.77 -6.08 22.58
C GLY A 85 0.24 -5.29 21.71
N HIS A 86 0.79 -5.93 20.69
CA HIS A 86 1.73 -5.35 19.73
C HIS A 86 1.06 -4.86 18.43
N TYR A 87 -0.25 -5.09 18.26
CA TYR A 87 -0.99 -4.62 17.09
C TYR A 87 -1.13 -3.10 17.09
N ASN A 88 -0.64 -2.48 16.01
CA ASN A 88 -0.88 -1.07 15.69
C ASN A 88 -1.69 -0.97 14.40
N VAL A 89 -2.72 -0.11 14.40
CA VAL A 89 -3.56 0.11 13.19
C VAL A 89 -2.82 0.81 12.07
N GLN A 90 -1.79 1.59 12.42
CA GLN A 90 -0.86 2.20 11.49
C GLN A 90 0.55 1.78 11.88
N GLU A 91 1.37 1.49 10.88
CA GLU A 91 2.75 1.05 11.05
C GLU A 91 3.64 1.67 9.98
N ASP A 92 4.92 1.83 10.31
CA ASP A 92 5.96 2.21 9.38
C ASP A 92 6.70 0.93 8.93
N LEU A 93 6.60 0.60 7.64
CA LEU A 93 7.33 -0.49 7.02
C LEU A 93 8.62 0.04 6.40
N TYR A 94 9.75 -0.54 6.78
CA TYR A 94 11.08 -0.15 6.32
C TYR A 94 11.54 -1.09 5.21
N VAL A 95 11.83 -0.51 4.04
CA VAL A 95 12.33 -1.21 2.85
C VAL A 95 13.56 -0.48 2.32
N SER A 96 14.36 -1.13 1.47
CA SER A 96 15.44 -0.41 0.78
C SER A 96 14.84 0.51 -0.30
N ALA A 97 15.37 1.72 -0.46
CA ALA A 97 14.86 2.66 -1.45
C ALA A 97 15.18 2.22 -2.89
N SER A 98 16.19 1.36 -3.06
CA SER A 98 16.59 0.76 -4.34
C SER A 98 15.92 -0.59 -4.63
N GLU A 99 15.12 -1.10 -3.70
CA GLU A 99 14.45 -2.38 -3.78
C GLU A 99 13.22 -2.37 -4.71
N GLU A 100 13.02 -3.48 -5.43
CA GLU A 100 11.81 -3.70 -6.22
C GLU A 100 10.69 -4.23 -5.32
N LEU A 101 9.68 -3.41 -5.03
CA LEU A 101 8.67 -3.68 -4.01
C LEU A 101 7.65 -4.78 -4.38
N ASP A 102 7.68 -5.31 -5.60
CA ASP A 102 6.68 -6.31 -6.08
C ASP A 102 6.73 -7.62 -5.27
N HIS A 103 7.88 -7.93 -4.67
CA HIS A 103 8.03 -9.09 -3.79
C HIS A 103 7.55 -8.82 -2.35
N VAL A 104 7.42 -7.55 -1.95
CA VAL A 104 6.91 -7.12 -0.63
C VAL A 104 5.39 -6.96 -0.65
N PHE A 105 4.86 -6.35 -1.71
CA PHE A 105 3.41 -6.20 -1.90
C PHE A 105 3.04 -5.99 -3.37
N ILE A 106 1.76 -6.18 -3.66
CA ILE A 106 1.14 -5.78 -4.91
C ILE A 106 0.16 -4.63 -4.69
N VAL A 107 0.07 -3.72 -5.65
CA VAL A 107 -0.96 -2.69 -5.64
C VAL A 107 -2.28 -3.31 -6.10
N LEU A 108 -3.32 -3.17 -5.26
CA LEU A 108 -4.66 -3.64 -5.59
C LEU A 108 -5.29 -2.69 -6.61
N PRO A 109 -5.93 -3.23 -7.68
CA PRO A 109 -6.62 -2.41 -8.65
C PRO A 109 -7.67 -1.51 -7.98
N ASN A 110 -7.62 -0.23 -8.30
CA ASN A 110 -8.59 0.77 -7.88
C ASN A 110 -8.80 1.80 -8.99
N ILE A 111 -9.76 2.71 -8.81
CA ILE A 111 -10.06 3.72 -9.84
C ILE A 111 -8.84 4.61 -10.12
N SER A 112 -8.07 4.98 -9.10
CA SER A 112 -6.88 5.82 -9.25
C SER A 112 -5.78 5.15 -10.09
N THR A 113 -5.53 3.85 -9.88
CA THR A 113 -4.56 3.08 -10.67
C THR A 113 -4.99 2.93 -12.11
N GLN A 114 -6.28 2.64 -12.37
CA GLN A 114 -6.84 2.60 -13.73
C GLN A 114 -6.68 3.95 -14.44
N LEU A 115 -7.05 5.06 -13.78
CA LEU A 115 -6.89 6.40 -14.35
C LEU A 115 -5.43 6.75 -14.64
N LEU A 116 -4.50 6.34 -13.78
CA LEU A 116 -3.08 6.58 -14.02
C LEU A 116 -2.53 5.76 -15.21
N GLU A 117 -2.97 4.52 -15.36
CA GLU A 117 -2.61 3.67 -16.52
C GLU A 117 -3.17 4.25 -17.82
N GLU A 118 -4.44 4.68 -17.81
CA GLU A 118 -5.07 5.36 -18.95
C GLU A 118 -4.33 6.65 -19.33
N PHE A 119 -3.90 7.45 -18.34
CA PHE A 119 -3.07 8.62 -18.57
C PHE A 119 -1.72 8.28 -19.21
N LYS A 120 -1.01 7.28 -18.67
CA LYS A 120 0.27 6.82 -19.23
C LYS A 120 0.12 6.35 -20.67
N ALA A 121 -1.00 5.69 -20.99
CA ALA A 121 -1.33 5.26 -22.34
C ALA A 121 -1.75 6.42 -23.28
N SER A 122 -2.24 7.55 -22.74
CA SER A 122 -2.74 8.66 -23.55
C SER A 122 -1.64 9.52 -24.19
N GLY A 123 -0.40 9.42 -23.70
CA GLY A 123 0.74 10.23 -24.18
C GLY A 123 0.64 11.73 -23.86
N GLN A 124 -0.26 12.12 -22.95
CA GLN A 124 -0.42 13.52 -22.55
C GLN A 124 0.66 13.94 -21.56
N ALA A 125 1.06 15.21 -21.60
CA ALA A 125 2.18 15.72 -20.79
C ALA A 125 1.82 16.01 -19.32
N GLY A 126 0.53 16.09 -18.96
CA GLY A 126 0.11 16.48 -17.62
C GLY A 126 -1.13 15.76 -17.14
N TYR A 127 -1.02 15.07 -15.99
CA TYR A 127 -2.09 14.25 -15.42
C TYR A 127 -3.35 15.06 -15.06
N VAL A 128 -3.19 16.21 -14.41
CA VAL A 128 -4.33 17.07 -14.02
C VAL A 128 -5.08 17.57 -15.24
N ARG A 129 -4.35 18.10 -16.24
CA ARG A 129 -4.95 18.56 -17.48
C ARG A 129 -5.69 17.44 -18.21
N TRP A 130 -5.10 16.24 -18.26
CA TRP A 130 -5.74 15.07 -18.84
C TRP A 130 -7.04 14.71 -18.11
N LEU A 131 -7.04 14.69 -16.77
CA LEU A 131 -8.24 14.47 -15.97
C LEU A 131 -9.31 15.54 -16.22
N GLU A 132 -8.93 16.81 -16.32
CA GLU A 132 -9.84 17.91 -16.65
C GLU A 132 -10.49 17.73 -18.03
N GLU A 133 -9.72 17.31 -19.04
CA GLU A 133 -10.22 17.00 -20.38
C GLU A 133 -11.24 15.83 -20.36
N GLN A 134 -10.94 14.77 -19.60
CA GLN A 134 -11.90 13.66 -19.40
C GLN A 134 -13.18 14.13 -18.70
N LEU A 135 -13.05 14.97 -17.67
CA LEU A 135 -14.20 15.49 -16.93
C LEU A 135 -15.07 16.42 -17.78
N ILE A 136 -14.45 17.29 -18.60
CA ILE A 136 -15.16 18.14 -19.55
C ILE A 136 -15.93 17.27 -20.55
N THR A 137 -15.30 16.23 -21.08
CA THR A 137 -15.91 15.29 -22.03
C THR A 137 -17.09 14.56 -21.40
N ALA A 138 -16.93 14.01 -20.19
CA ALA A 138 -18.01 13.33 -19.47
C ALA A 138 -19.20 14.25 -19.17
N ARG A 139 -18.94 15.49 -18.76
CA ARG A 139 -19.99 16.49 -18.47
C ARG A 139 -20.74 16.93 -19.71
N THR A 140 -20.06 17.06 -20.84
CA THR A 140 -20.69 17.46 -22.11
C THR A 140 -21.44 16.31 -22.77
N ALA A 141 -20.97 15.06 -22.62
CA ALA A 141 -21.67 13.87 -23.08
C ALA A 141 -22.96 13.56 -22.28
N GLY A 142 -23.02 13.96 -21.02
CA GLY A 142 -24.19 13.81 -20.15
C GLY A 142 -25.31 14.84 -20.36
N VAL A 143 -25.12 15.84 -21.22
CA VAL A 143 -26.17 16.78 -21.64
C VAL A 143 -26.85 16.23 -22.89
N LYS A 144 -27.82 15.33 -22.70
CA LYS A 144 -28.81 14.95 -23.71
C LYS A 144 -30.20 14.90 -23.09
#